data_AF-A0A520GUX3-F1
#
_entry.id   AF-A0A520GUX3-F1
#
_cell.length_a   1.000
_cell.length_b   1.000
_cell.length_c   1.000
_cell.angle_alpha   90.00
_cell.angle_beta   90.00
_cell.angle_gamma   90.00
#
_symmetry.space_group_name_H-M   'P 1'
#
loop_
_entity.id
_entity.type
_entity.pdbx_description
1 polymer ?
#
loop_
_entity_poly.entity_id
_entity_poly.type
_entity_poly.pdbx_seq_one_letter_code
_entity_poly.pdbx_strand_id
1 'polypeptide(L)'
;MIRVVDAICGAGKTTWVFDHIRNNTDKRWLFVSPYLTEVGDGKTKGRIQLELPALDFKAPGTSSLSKSSHLKNLLSAGHNIACTHALFDNIDKDTVQIIYENGYHLIIDETIDMIEVWKEYHPQDITALAEAGMIHVADSGRVEWNHIKYPNYKGRDLSVKNKCDTGSLWLYGDNIFIARTPPCVIEAAKTTTILTYLFEGSLMAAWLKVNKLSYTPYYPEGLRSEKEIKRVIKEKLSIIDTPKKVIELQRDDKGMYAPHTFSYTWFENADSDTLKTLGSSLENARQKIMPKGEYFWTAPIGKTPYKQLKLMAHKRWQTDLEGDDD
;
A
#
# COMPACT_ATOMS: atom_id res chain seq x y z
N MET A 1 -16.46 -7.54 14.62
CA MET A 1 -15.59 -6.84 15.59
C MET A 1 -14.28 -6.47 14.89
N ILE A 2 -13.85 -5.22 14.99
CA ILE A 2 -12.57 -4.74 14.42
C ILE A 2 -11.66 -4.35 15.58
N ARG A 3 -10.44 -4.89 15.60
CA ARG A 3 -9.40 -4.52 16.57
C ARG A 3 -8.15 -4.04 15.85
N VAL A 4 -7.45 -3.08 16.46
CA VAL A 4 -6.25 -2.47 15.90
C VAL A 4 -5.09 -2.67 16.87
N VAL A 5 -4.04 -3.32 16.41
CA VAL A 5 -2.76 -3.42 17.10
C VAL A 5 -1.83 -2.36 16.52
N ASP A 6 -1.81 -1.21 17.18
CA ASP A 6 -0.97 -0.07 16.81
C ASP A 6 0.32 -0.08 17.63
N ALA A 7 1.42 -0.43 16.98
CA ALA A 7 2.75 -0.43 17.58
C ALA A 7 3.85 -0.23 16.52
N ILE A 8 4.93 0.45 16.92
CA ILE A 8 6.07 0.74 16.03
C ILE A 8 6.62 -0.52 15.36
N CYS A 9 7.12 -0.38 14.12
CA CYS A 9 7.77 -1.47 13.42
C CYS A 9 8.91 -2.07 14.25
N GLY A 10 8.97 -3.41 14.27
CA GLY A 10 9.84 -4.14 15.19
C GLY A 10 9.25 -4.41 16.57
N ALA A 11 8.06 -3.92 16.94
CA ALA A 11 7.43 -4.25 18.24
C ALA A 11 7.12 -5.74 18.43
N GLY A 12 7.05 -6.51 17.35
CA GLY A 12 6.69 -7.92 17.37
C GLY A 12 5.22 -8.19 17.02
N LYS A 13 4.53 -7.24 16.37
CA LYS A 13 3.11 -7.37 15.96
C LYS A 13 2.83 -8.66 15.20
N THR A 14 3.60 -8.94 14.14
CA THR A 14 3.44 -10.13 13.29
C THR A 14 3.79 -11.41 14.06
N THR A 15 4.81 -11.40 14.91
CA THR A 15 5.12 -12.55 15.78
C THR A 15 3.95 -12.86 16.70
N TRP A 16 3.41 -11.82 17.37
CA TRP A 16 2.22 -11.97 18.20
C TRP A 16 1.02 -12.51 17.41
N VAL A 17 0.78 -12.02 16.19
CA VAL A 17 -0.37 -12.49 15.41
C VAL A 17 -0.23 -13.95 15.01
N PHE A 18 0.99 -14.41 14.71
CA PHE A 18 1.23 -15.83 14.41
C PHE A 18 1.02 -16.70 15.64
N ASP A 19 1.43 -16.26 16.82
CA ASP A 19 1.12 -16.94 18.09
C ASP A 19 -0.39 -16.98 18.34
N HIS A 20 -1.10 -15.87 18.08
CA HIS A 20 -2.54 -15.81 18.19
C HIS A 20 -3.23 -16.82 17.26
N ILE A 21 -2.82 -16.88 15.99
CA ILE A 21 -3.32 -17.84 15.00
C ILE A 21 -3.01 -19.28 15.45
N ARG A 22 -1.78 -19.56 15.90
CA ARG A 22 -1.35 -20.89 16.36
C ARG A 22 -2.20 -21.43 17.51
N ASN A 23 -2.66 -20.55 18.38
CA ASN A 23 -3.50 -20.91 19.53
C ASN A 23 -5.01 -20.97 19.21
N ASN A 24 -5.40 -20.76 17.96
CA ASN A 24 -6.79 -20.72 17.51
C ASN A 24 -6.93 -21.51 16.19
N THR A 25 -6.60 -22.79 16.24
CA THR A 25 -6.52 -23.69 15.08
C THR A 25 -7.89 -24.14 14.55
N ASP A 26 -8.94 -23.95 15.32
CA ASP A 26 -10.34 -24.21 14.97
C ASP A 26 -10.93 -23.16 14.01
N LYS A 27 -10.24 -22.03 13.84
CA LYS A 27 -10.66 -20.91 13.00
C LYS A 27 -10.09 -21.00 11.60
N ARG A 28 -10.81 -20.41 10.65
CA ARG A 28 -10.33 -20.16 9.29
C ARG A 28 -9.76 -18.75 9.19
N TRP A 29 -8.53 -18.65 8.71
CA TRP A 29 -7.77 -17.40 8.68
C TRP A 29 -7.57 -16.90 7.25
N LEU A 30 -7.80 -15.61 7.04
CA LEU A 30 -7.39 -14.87 5.86
C LEU A 30 -6.36 -13.83 6.30
N PHE A 31 -5.10 -14.08 5.98
CA PHE A 31 -3.97 -13.20 6.29
C PHE A 31 -3.60 -12.39 5.06
N VAL A 32 -3.57 -11.07 5.20
CA VAL A 32 -3.37 -10.12 4.11
C VAL A 32 -2.19 -9.23 4.45
N SER A 33 -1.19 -9.14 3.58
CA SER A 33 0.03 -8.32 3.81
C SER A 33 0.48 -7.68 2.49
N PRO A 34 1.17 -6.53 2.48
CA PRO A 34 1.71 -5.98 1.25
C PRO A 34 2.91 -6.80 0.73
N TYR A 35 3.56 -7.59 1.58
CA TYR A 35 4.83 -8.24 1.26
C TYR A 35 4.69 -9.71 0.88
N LEU A 36 5.18 -10.09 -0.31
CA LEU A 36 5.27 -11.50 -0.73
C LEU A 36 6.13 -12.36 0.21
N THR A 37 7.11 -11.77 0.90
CA THR A 37 7.91 -12.47 1.91
C THR A 37 7.06 -12.89 3.11
N GLU A 38 5.93 -12.22 3.37
CA GLU A 38 5.00 -12.60 4.44
C GLU A 38 3.97 -13.62 3.95
N VAL A 39 3.43 -13.45 2.73
CA VAL A 39 2.28 -14.24 2.24
C VAL A 39 2.59 -15.33 1.22
N GLY A 40 3.74 -15.28 0.55
CA GLY A 40 4.08 -16.15 -0.59
C GLY A 40 3.33 -15.81 -1.88
N ASP A 41 3.63 -16.54 -2.95
CA ASP A 41 3.07 -16.31 -4.30
C ASP A 41 2.45 -17.58 -4.94
N GLY A 42 2.27 -18.63 -4.13
CA GLY A 42 1.80 -19.94 -4.55
C GLY A 42 2.87 -20.87 -5.13
N LYS A 43 4.08 -20.36 -5.38
CA LYS A 43 5.27 -21.16 -5.74
C LYS A 43 6.28 -21.19 -4.61
N THR A 44 6.43 -20.06 -3.94
CA THR A 44 7.30 -19.84 -2.79
C THR A 44 6.46 -19.65 -1.54
N LYS A 45 7.01 -20.10 -0.40
CA LYS A 45 6.38 -19.92 0.91
C LYS A 45 6.75 -18.54 1.45
N GLY A 46 5.75 -17.82 1.93
CA GLY A 46 5.96 -16.67 2.80
C GLY A 46 6.22 -17.10 4.23
N ARG A 47 6.50 -16.12 5.07
CA ARG A 47 6.82 -16.29 6.49
C ARG A 47 5.70 -17.03 7.23
N ILE A 48 4.43 -16.71 6.96
CA ILE A 48 3.31 -17.36 7.66
C ILE A 48 3.25 -18.87 7.39
N GLN A 49 3.54 -19.32 6.17
CA GLN A 49 3.59 -20.75 5.84
C GLN A 49 4.79 -21.45 6.47
N LEU A 50 5.89 -20.73 6.70
CA LEU A 50 7.11 -21.28 7.30
C LEU A 50 7.00 -21.37 8.82
N GLU A 51 6.41 -20.37 9.47
CA GLU A 51 6.26 -20.32 10.93
C GLU A 51 5.02 -21.06 11.46
N LEU A 52 4.02 -21.32 10.59
CA LEU A 52 2.79 -22.04 10.92
C LEU A 52 2.53 -23.24 9.98
N PRO A 53 3.47 -24.19 9.85
CA PRO A 53 3.35 -25.28 8.87
C PRO A 53 2.15 -26.21 9.14
N ALA A 54 1.74 -26.37 10.40
CA ALA A 54 0.61 -27.23 10.79
C ALA A 54 -0.76 -26.67 10.37
N LEU A 55 -0.86 -25.38 10.08
CA LEU A 55 -2.12 -24.73 9.66
C LEU A 55 -2.30 -24.69 8.13
N ASP A 56 -1.31 -25.16 7.38
CA ASP A 56 -1.34 -25.34 5.93
C ASP A 56 -1.87 -24.12 5.15
N PHE A 57 -1.36 -22.93 5.48
CA PHE A 57 -1.71 -21.69 4.77
C PHE A 57 -1.42 -21.79 3.27
N LYS A 58 -2.40 -21.46 2.45
CA LYS A 58 -2.31 -21.45 0.98
C LYS A 58 -2.13 -20.03 0.45
N ALA A 59 -1.19 -19.86 -0.47
CA ALA A 59 -1.00 -18.63 -1.21
C ALA A 59 -1.55 -18.79 -2.64
N PRO A 60 -2.42 -17.89 -3.14
CA PRO A 60 -2.91 -17.96 -4.51
C PRO A 60 -1.80 -17.75 -5.55
N GLY A 61 -1.60 -18.75 -6.42
CA GLY A 61 -0.66 -18.69 -7.55
C GLY A 61 -1.35 -18.65 -8.93
N THR A 62 -0.55 -18.52 -9.99
CA THR A 62 -0.99 -18.36 -11.40
C THR A 62 -0.81 -19.60 -12.28
N SER A 63 -0.53 -20.77 -11.70
CA SER A 63 -0.11 -21.95 -12.49
C SER A 63 -1.16 -22.51 -13.46
N SER A 64 -2.45 -22.24 -13.24
CA SER A 64 -3.54 -22.76 -14.08
C SER A 64 -4.79 -21.88 -14.15
N LEU A 65 -4.89 -20.87 -13.28
CA LEU A 65 -6.01 -19.94 -13.17
C LEU A 65 -5.48 -18.53 -12.91
N SER A 66 -6.31 -17.51 -13.09
CA SER A 66 -6.01 -16.18 -12.54
C SER A 66 -5.87 -16.27 -11.01
N LYS A 67 -5.05 -15.39 -10.40
CA LYS A 67 -4.88 -15.38 -8.94
C LYS A 67 -6.20 -15.21 -8.20
N SER A 68 -7.10 -14.36 -8.72
CA SER A 68 -8.42 -14.12 -8.11
C SER A 68 -9.31 -15.37 -8.16
N SER A 69 -9.34 -16.09 -9.30
CA SER A 69 -10.10 -17.34 -9.40
C SER A 69 -9.52 -18.43 -8.49
N HIS A 70 -8.19 -18.49 -8.37
CA HIS A 70 -7.54 -19.44 -7.46
C HIS A 70 -7.83 -19.09 -5.99
N LEU A 71 -7.78 -17.81 -5.60
CA LEU A 71 -8.18 -17.35 -4.27
C LEU A 71 -9.61 -17.80 -3.94
N LYS A 72 -10.55 -17.59 -4.87
CA LYS A 72 -11.96 -17.98 -4.71
C LYS A 72 -12.11 -19.48 -4.48
N ASN A 73 -11.40 -20.30 -5.25
CA ASN A 73 -11.40 -21.76 -5.07
C ASN A 73 -10.87 -22.19 -3.69
N LEU A 74 -9.78 -21.57 -3.23
CA LEU A 74 -9.20 -21.85 -1.92
C LEU A 74 -10.14 -21.43 -0.79
N LEU A 75 -10.78 -20.27 -0.93
CA LEU A 75 -11.76 -19.76 0.03
C LEU A 75 -12.95 -20.72 0.14
N SER A 76 -13.50 -21.17 -0.99
CA SER A 76 -14.62 -22.12 -1.05
C SER A 76 -14.28 -23.47 -0.44
N ALA A 77 -13.04 -23.94 -0.61
CA ALA A 77 -12.55 -25.17 0.02
C ALA A 77 -12.25 -25.02 1.53
N GLY A 78 -12.33 -23.81 2.08
CA GLY A 78 -12.18 -23.56 3.51
C GLY A 78 -10.74 -23.58 4.02
N HIS A 79 -9.75 -23.37 3.15
CA HIS A 79 -8.34 -23.32 3.55
C HIS A 79 -7.98 -22.08 4.36
N ASN A 80 -6.95 -22.16 5.20
CA ASN A 80 -6.28 -20.94 5.67
C ASN A 80 -5.53 -20.30 4.51
N ILE A 81 -5.65 -18.98 4.32
CA ILE A 81 -5.16 -18.29 3.14
C ILE A 81 -4.26 -17.12 3.54
N ALA A 82 -3.19 -16.95 2.78
CA ALA A 82 -2.33 -15.78 2.83
C ALA A 82 -2.30 -15.13 1.44
N CYS A 83 -2.58 -13.84 1.32
CA CYS A 83 -2.55 -13.13 0.04
C CYS A 83 -2.07 -11.69 0.15
N THR A 84 -1.72 -11.09 -0.98
CA THR A 84 -1.25 -9.70 -1.02
C THR A 84 -2.41 -8.71 -0.87
N HIS A 85 -2.10 -7.48 -0.41
CA HIS A 85 -3.04 -6.35 -0.42
C HIS A 85 -3.69 -6.19 -1.79
N ALA A 86 -2.89 -6.11 -2.85
CA ALA A 86 -3.39 -5.98 -4.21
C ALA A 86 -4.35 -7.09 -4.64
N LEU A 87 -4.18 -8.33 -4.17
CA LEU A 87 -5.13 -9.41 -4.50
C LEU A 87 -6.42 -9.28 -3.69
N PHE A 88 -6.31 -8.85 -2.43
CA PHE A 88 -7.45 -8.59 -1.55
C PHE A 88 -8.29 -7.39 -2.00
N ASP A 89 -7.66 -6.33 -2.51
CA ASP A 89 -8.35 -5.15 -3.04
C ASP A 89 -9.19 -5.45 -4.29
N ASN A 90 -8.85 -6.53 -4.99
CA ASN A 90 -9.51 -6.96 -6.22
C ASN A 90 -10.58 -8.04 -6.00
N ILE A 91 -11.04 -8.28 -4.78
CA ILE A 91 -12.07 -9.31 -4.52
C ILE A 91 -13.45 -8.88 -5.02
N ASP A 92 -14.17 -9.83 -5.61
CA ASP A 92 -15.53 -9.63 -6.13
C ASP A 92 -16.60 -9.94 -5.07
N LYS A 93 -17.86 -9.63 -5.41
CA LYS A 93 -19.02 -9.84 -4.53
C LYS A 93 -19.16 -11.30 -4.07
N ASP A 94 -18.91 -12.25 -4.96
CA ASP A 94 -19.00 -13.67 -4.64
C ASP A 94 -17.90 -14.08 -3.64
N THR A 95 -16.70 -13.53 -3.78
CA THR A 95 -15.59 -13.78 -2.86
C THR A 95 -15.91 -13.26 -1.46
N VAL A 96 -16.53 -12.07 -1.37
CA VAL A 96 -17.05 -11.52 -0.10
C VAL A 96 -18.09 -12.45 0.52
N GLN A 97 -19.01 -12.98 -0.30
CA GLN A 97 -20.03 -13.94 0.16
C GLN A 97 -19.39 -15.21 0.72
N ILE A 98 -18.39 -15.78 0.04
CA ILE A 98 -17.68 -16.98 0.50
C ILE A 98 -16.95 -16.72 1.83
N ILE A 99 -16.30 -15.55 1.99
CA ILE A 99 -15.64 -15.15 3.23
C ILE A 99 -16.63 -15.17 4.40
N TYR A 100 -17.83 -14.63 4.18
CA TYR A 100 -18.91 -14.59 5.18
C TYR A 100 -19.46 -15.98 5.52
N GLU A 101 -19.85 -16.76 4.51
CA GLU A 101 -20.43 -18.09 4.67
C GLU A 101 -19.46 -19.06 5.35
N ASN A 102 -18.18 -19.00 4.97
CA ASN A 102 -17.14 -19.79 5.59
C ASN A 102 -16.62 -19.15 6.88
N GLY A 103 -17.10 -17.99 7.31
CA GLY A 103 -16.83 -17.45 8.64
C GLY A 103 -15.35 -17.19 8.91
N TYR A 104 -14.63 -16.63 7.95
CA TYR A 104 -13.21 -16.33 8.06
C TYR A 104 -12.92 -15.24 9.10
N HIS A 105 -11.75 -15.33 9.72
CA HIS A 105 -11.14 -14.30 10.55
C HIS A 105 -10.03 -13.61 9.75
N LEU A 106 -10.16 -12.29 9.59
CA LEU A 106 -9.29 -11.47 8.76
C LEU A 106 -8.16 -10.86 9.61
N ILE A 107 -6.93 -10.99 9.13
CA ILE A 107 -5.76 -10.27 9.61
C ILE A 107 -5.24 -9.41 8.47
N ILE A 108 -5.10 -8.13 8.71
CA ILE A 108 -4.52 -7.15 7.79
C ILE A 108 -3.21 -6.68 8.40
N ASP A 109 -2.10 -7.01 7.76
CA ASP A 109 -0.74 -6.62 8.13
C ASP A 109 -0.37 -5.34 7.36
N GLU A 110 -0.13 -4.26 8.09
CA GLU A 110 -0.11 -2.88 7.63
C GLU A 110 -1.43 -2.38 7.04
N THR A 111 -1.60 -1.06 6.92
CA THR A 111 -2.83 -0.50 6.38
C THR A 111 -2.95 -0.73 4.88
N ILE A 112 -4.18 -0.97 4.43
CA ILE A 112 -4.54 -1.02 3.01
C ILE A 112 -5.03 0.36 2.60
N ASP A 113 -4.62 0.82 1.41
CA ASP A 113 -5.14 2.04 0.81
C ASP A 113 -6.55 1.80 0.28
N MET A 114 -7.53 1.90 1.18
CA MET A 114 -8.95 1.63 0.88
C MET A 114 -9.63 2.74 0.04
N ILE A 115 -8.88 3.76 -0.39
CA ILE A 115 -9.38 4.91 -1.15
C ILE A 115 -8.36 5.25 -2.24
N GLU A 116 -8.80 5.22 -3.50
CA GLU A 116 -7.96 5.53 -4.65
C GLU A 116 -8.66 6.47 -5.64
N VAL A 117 -7.88 7.34 -6.29
CA VAL A 117 -8.37 8.08 -7.46
C VAL A 117 -8.36 7.12 -8.64
N TRP A 118 -9.51 6.97 -9.31
CA TRP A 118 -9.61 6.08 -10.45
C TRP A 118 -9.09 6.75 -11.72
N LYS A 119 -7.76 6.86 -11.80
CA LYS A 119 -7.03 7.61 -12.86
C LYS A 119 -7.28 7.11 -14.28
N GLU A 120 -7.71 5.86 -14.43
CA GLU A 120 -8.02 5.25 -15.73
C GLU A 120 -9.28 5.82 -16.38
N TYR A 121 -10.17 6.45 -15.59
CA TYR A 121 -11.38 7.09 -16.10
C TYR A 121 -11.13 8.57 -16.38
N HIS A 122 -11.22 8.95 -17.65
CA HIS A 122 -11.02 10.34 -18.03
C HIS A 122 -12.19 11.22 -17.56
N PRO A 123 -11.95 12.45 -17.06
CA PRO A 123 -12.99 13.39 -16.65
C PRO A 123 -14.15 13.56 -17.64
N GLN A 124 -13.85 13.60 -18.94
CA GLN A 124 -14.87 13.76 -20.00
C GLN A 124 -15.78 12.52 -20.13
N ASP A 125 -15.24 11.32 -19.90
CA ASP A 125 -16.04 10.09 -19.93
C ASP A 125 -17.02 10.07 -18.74
N ILE A 126 -16.63 10.64 -17.59
CA ILE A 126 -17.51 10.80 -16.42
C ILE A 126 -18.67 11.74 -16.73
N THR A 127 -18.38 12.89 -17.34
CA THR A 127 -19.40 13.84 -17.79
C THR A 127 -20.38 13.18 -18.77
N ALA A 128 -19.86 12.42 -19.75
CA ALA A 128 -20.69 11.71 -20.72
C ALA A 128 -21.63 10.67 -20.06
N LEU A 129 -21.17 9.94 -19.04
CA LEU A 129 -22.00 9.01 -18.29
C LEU A 129 -23.14 9.71 -17.55
N ALA A 130 -22.86 10.87 -16.94
CA ALA A 130 -23.85 11.66 -16.23
C ALA A 130 -24.88 12.25 -17.21
N GLU A 131 -24.46 12.85 -18.31
CA GLU A 131 -25.34 13.42 -19.35
C GLU A 131 -26.21 12.35 -20.03
N ALA A 132 -25.65 11.15 -20.25
CA ALA A 132 -26.40 10.00 -20.74
C ALA A 132 -27.43 9.47 -19.71
N GLY A 133 -27.38 9.93 -18.46
CA GLY A 133 -28.23 9.47 -17.35
C GLY A 133 -27.95 8.03 -16.95
N MET A 134 -26.71 7.55 -17.17
CA MET A 134 -26.25 6.21 -16.80
C MET A 134 -25.89 6.13 -15.31
N ILE A 135 -25.42 7.24 -14.75
CA ILE A 135 -25.09 7.38 -13.33
C ILE A 135 -25.84 8.56 -12.70
N HIS A 136 -26.08 8.46 -11.40
CA HIS A 136 -26.58 9.54 -10.55
C HIS A 136 -25.64 9.72 -9.37
N VAL A 137 -25.49 10.95 -8.88
CA VAL A 137 -24.66 11.23 -7.70
C VAL A 137 -25.57 11.60 -6.54
N ALA A 138 -25.55 10.81 -5.49
CA ALA A 138 -26.28 11.10 -4.25
C ALA A 138 -25.65 12.28 -3.50
N ASP A 139 -26.39 12.91 -2.59
CA ASP A 139 -25.90 14.04 -1.76
C ASP A 139 -24.61 13.74 -0.98
N SER A 140 -24.36 12.45 -0.70
CA SER A 140 -23.13 11.97 -0.07
C SER A 140 -21.90 11.96 -0.99
N GLY A 141 -22.05 12.29 -2.27
CA GLY A 141 -21.05 12.12 -3.33
C GLY A 141 -20.95 10.68 -3.86
N ARG A 142 -21.75 9.74 -3.35
CA ARG A 142 -21.77 8.35 -3.84
C ARG A 142 -22.37 8.29 -5.25
N VAL A 143 -21.74 7.54 -6.13
CA VAL A 143 -22.24 7.31 -7.50
C VAL A 143 -23.11 6.07 -7.53
N GLU A 144 -24.28 6.18 -8.14
CA GLU A 144 -25.28 5.12 -8.28
C GLU A 144 -25.53 4.84 -9.75
N TRP A 145 -25.62 3.55 -10.11
CA TRP A 145 -25.93 3.16 -11.47
C TRP A 145 -27.45 3.21 -11.71
N ASN A 146 -27.86 3.74 -12.86
CA ASN A 146 -29.26 3.79 -13.25
C ASN A 146 -29.74 2.44 -13.78
N HIS A 147 -30.04 1.52 -12.86
CA HIS A 147 -30.59 0.19 -13.20
C HIS A 147 -31.97 0.24 -13.85
N ILE A 148 -32.73 1.34 -13.67
CA ILE A 148 -34.03 1.50 -14.32
C ILE A 148 -33.86 1.70 -15.83
N LYS A 149 -32.93 2.57 -16.23
CA LYS A 149 -32.66 2.87 -17.65
C LYS A 149 -31.72 1.85 -18.30
N TYR A 150 -30.80 1.27 -17.52
CA TYR A 150 -29.75 0.36 -18.00
C TYR A 150 -29.62 -0.93 -17.16
N PRO A 151 -30.69 -1.76 -17.05
CA PRO A 151 -30.69 -2.94 -16.18
C PRO A 151 -29.71 -4.04 -16.61
N ASN A 152 -29.54 -4.23 -17.92
CA ASN A 152 -28.75 -5.33 -18.51
C ASN A 152 -27.49 -4.82 -19.22
N TYR A 153 -26.90 -3.72 -18.76
CA TYR A 153 -25.72 -3.12 -19.38
C TYR A 153 -24.52 -4.08 -19.35
N LYS A 154 -23.90 -4.30 -20.51
CA LYS A 154 -22.71 -5.14 -20.71
C LYS A 154 -21.63 -4.44 -21.57
N GLY A 155 -21.72 -3.12 -21.69
CA GLY A 155 -20.84 -2.31 -22.54
C GLY A 155 -19.51 -1.94 -21.87
N ARG A 156 -18.83 -0.94 -22.44
CA ARG A 156 -17.51 -0.45 -22.01
C ARG A 156 -17.45 -0.08 -20.52
N ASP A 157 -18.51 0.50 -19.99
CA ASP A 157 -18.56 1.09 -18.64
C ASP A 157 -19.01 0.08 -17.56
N LEU A 158 -18.89 -1.23 -17.85
CA LEU A 158 -19.34 -2.30 -16.94
C LEU A 158 -18.59 -2.23 -15.59
N SER A 159 -17.34 -1.79 -15.62
CA SER A 159 -16.55 -1.56 -14.40
C SER A 159 -17.17 -0.49 -13.49
N VAL A 160 -17.68 0.61 -14.07
CA VAL A 160 -18.37 1.67 -13.34
C VAL A 160 -19.65 1.12 -12.70
N LYS A 161 -20.47 0.41 -13.48
CA LYS A 161 -21.66 -0.26 -12.96
C LYS A 161 -21.33 -1.17 -11.79
N ASN A 162 -20.32 -2.03 -11.92
CA ASN A 162 -19.92 -2.96 -10.87
C ASN A 162 -19.44 -2.24 -9.60
N LYS A 163 -18.73 -1.11 -9.75
CA LYS A 163 -18.30 -0.28 -8.62
C LYS A 163 -19.49 0.42 -7.95
N CYS A 164 -20.46 0.95 -8.71
CA CYS A 164 -21.72 1.47 -8.15
C CYS A 164 -22.50 0.39 -7.38
N ASP A 165 -22.61 -0.83 -7.95
CA ASP A 165 -23.37 -1.95 -7.38
C ASP A 165 -22.79 -2.45 -6.06
N THR A 166 -21.47 -2.36 -5.91
CA THR A 166 -20.77 -2.67 -4.66
C THR A 166 -20.74 -1.49 -3.68
N GLY A 167 -21.23 -0.32 -4.10
CA GLY A 167 -21.15 0.90 -3.32
C GLY A 167 -19.73 1.40 -3.13
N SER A 168 -18.86 1.17 -4.11
CA SER A 168 -17.43 1.48 -4.08
C SER A 168 -17.03 2.72 -4.90
N LEU A 169 -17.99 3.46 -5.47
CA LEU A 169 -17.71 4.62 -6.33
C LEU A 169 -18.25 5.94 -5.78
N TRP A 170 -17.40 6.97 -5.77
CA TRP A 170 -17.72 8.34 -5.39
C TRP A 170 -17.25 9.32 -6.47
N LEU A 171 -17.91 10.47 -6.52
CA LEU A 171 -17.49 11.62 -7.30
C LEU A 171 -16.95 12.69 -6.36
N TYR A 172 -15.75 13.19 -6.64
CA TYR A 172 -15.17 14.35 -5.99
C TYR A 172 -15.09 15.53 -6.96
N GLY A 173 -15.59 16.69 -6.52
CA GLY A 173 -15.90 17.78 -7.44
C GLY A 173 -16.90 17.31 -8.49
N ASP A 174 -16.63 17.62 -9.75
CA ASP A 174 -17.55 17.33 -10.85
C ASP A 174 -17.07 16.19 -11.77
N ASN A 175 -15.82 15.74 -11.63
CA ASN A 175 -15.18 14.92 -12.67
C ASN A 175 -14.04 14.02 -12.21
N ILE A 176 -13.93 13.75 -10.90
CA ILE A 176 -12.92 12.82 -10.37
C ILE A 176 -13.63 11.66 -9.70
N PHE A 177 -13.52 10.47 -10.31
CA PHE A 177 -13.95 9.25 -9.64
C PHE A 177 -12.95 8.85 -8.55
N ILE A 178 -13.51 8.59 -7.38
CA ILE A 178 -12.82 7.98 -6.25
C ILE A 178 -13.40 6.58 -6.09
N ALA A 179 -12.59 5.57 -6.33
CA ALA A 179 -12.92 4.20 -5.99
C ALA A 179 -12.51 3.95 -4.53
N ARG A 180 -13.32 3.18 -3.81
CA ARG A 180 -12.99 2.73 -2.45
C ARG A 180 -13.24 1.25 -2.35
N THR A 181 -12.44 0.55 -1.55
CA THR A 181 -12.81 -0.81 -1.15
C THR A 181 -14.16 -0.77 -0.44
N PRO A 182 -15.14 -1.62 -0.81
CA PRO A 182 -16.46 -1.57 -0.19
C PRO A 182 -16.43 -2.11 1.25
N PRO A 183 -17.21 -1.54 2.19
CA PRO A 183 -17.16 -1.91 3.60
C PRO A 183 -17.49 -3.38 3.87
N CYS A 184 -18.31 -3.98 3.00
CA CYS A 184 -18.72 -5.38 3.08
C CYS A 184 -17.53 -6.35 3.10
N VAL A 185 -16.36 -5.97 2.56
CA VAL A 185 -15.14 -6.78 2.59
C VAL A 185 -14.65 -7.01 4.03
N ILE A 186 -14.73 -5.99 4.87
CA ILE A 186 -14.36 -6.07 6.29
C ILE A 186 -15.50 -6.69 7.10
N GLU A 187 -16.75 -6.35 6.78
CA GLU A 187 -17.94 -6.84 7.49
C GLU A 187 -18.21 -8.33 7.26
N ALA A 188 -17.79 -8.89 6.13
CA ALA A 188 -17.90 -10.31 5.84
C ALA A 188 -17.06 -11.17 6.78
N ALA A 189 -15.96 -10.66 7.33
CA ALA A 189 -15.12 -11.40 8.26
C ALA A 189 -15.77 -11.44 9.66
N LYS A 190 -15.68 -12.60 10.34
CA LYS A 190 -16.16 -12.74 11.73
C LYS A 190 -15.47 -11.77 12.68
N THR A 191 -14.15 -11.64 12.53
CA THR A 191 -13.34 -10.62 13.21
C THR A 191 -12.28 -10.10 12.28
N THR A 192 -11.93 -8.83 12.44
CA THR A 192 -10.83 -8.20 11.70
C THR A 192 -9.79 -7.69 12.69
N THR A 193 -8.53 -8.03 12.46
CA THR A 193 -7.37 -7.55 13.22
C THR A 193 -6.47 -6.77 12.27
N ILE A 194 -6.23 -5.51 12.55
CA ILE A 194 -5.33 -4.66 11.77
C ILE A 194 -4.04 -4.49 12.56
N LEU A 195 -2.90 -4.78 11.97
CA LEU A 195 -1.58 -4.59 12.56
C LEU A 195 -0.93 -3.41 11.86
N THR A 196 -0.62 -2.32 12.54
CA THR A 196 0.11 -1.23 11.89
C THR A 196 0.83 -0.33 12.90
N TYR A 197 1.31 0.82 12.46
CA TYR A 197 1.86 1.88 13.29
C TYR A 197 1.23 3.23 12.90
N LEU A 198 0.81 4.02 13.90
CA LEU A 198 0.14 5.32 13.72
C LEU A 198 -1.20 5.20 12.98
N PHE A 199 -2.04 4.25 13.42
CA PHE A 199 -3.28 3.90 12.71
C PHE A 199 -4.22 5.09 12.51
N GLU A 200 -4.40 5.93 13.53
CA GLU A 200 -5.29 7.12 13.46
C GLU A 200 -4.88 8.11 12.37
N GLY A 201 -3.61 8.12 11.97
CA GLY A 201 -3.10 8.95 10.87
C GLY A 201 -3.27 8.34 9.48
N SER A 202 -3.80 7.12 9.37
CA SER A 202 -3.91 6.39 8.11
C SER A 202 -5.20 6.67 7.34
N LEU A 203 -5.16 6.48 6.01
CA LEU A 203 -6.35 6.52 5.16
C LEU A 203 -7.38 5.45 5.56
N MET A 204 -6.92 4.31 6.07
CA MET A 204 -7.79 3.23 6.52
C MET A 204 -8.62 3.63 7.75
N ALA A 205 -8.05 4.36 8.72
CA ALA A 205 -8.80 4.89 9.86
C ALA A 205 -9.86 5.90 9.42
N ALA A 206 -9.51 6.80 8.49
CA ALA A 206 -10.47 7.73 7.89
C ALA A 206 -11.59 6.99 7.14
N TRP A 207 -11.25 5.94 6.38
CA TRP A 207 -12.21 5.11 5.67
C TRP A 207 -13.16 4.36 6.63
N LEU A 208 -12.66 3.79 7.74
CA LEU A 208 -13.52 3.18 8.76
C LEU A 208 -14.51 4.19 9.34
N LYS A 209 -14.04 5.41 9.63
CA LYS A 209 -14.88 6.51 10.15
C LYS A 209 -15.99 6.90 9.18
N VAL A 210 -15.68 7.06 7.90
CA VAL A 210 -16.67 7.40 6.85
C VAL A 210 -17.72 6.30 6.71
N ASN A 211 -17.30 5.03 6.79
CA ASN A 211 -18.20 3.88 6.73
C ASN A 211 -18.88 3.55 8.06
N LYS A 212 -18.65 4.35 9.11
CA LYS A 212 -19.23 4.15 10.46
C LYS A 212 -18.86 2.78 11.08
N LEU A 213 -17.71 2.24 10.69
CA LEU A 213 -17.17 1.00 11.23
C LEU A 213 -16.34 1.30 12.47
N SER A 214 -16.85 0.90 13.64
CA SER A 214 -16.15 1.09 14.91
C SER A 214 -15.05 0.05 15.09
N TYR A 215 -13.93 0.48 15.67
CA TYR A 215 -12.80 -0.39 16.02
C TYR A 215 -12.34 -0.15 17.46
N THR A 216 -11.62 -1.11 18.01
CA THR A 216 -11.07 -1.02 19.37
C THR A 216 -9.55 -1.18 19.34
N PRO A 217 -8.77 -0.25 19.93
CA PRO A 217 -7.35 -0.46 20.15
C PRO A 217 -7.11 -1.73 20.98
N TYR A 218 -6.13 -2.52 20.59
CA TYR A 218 -5.73 -3.74 21.29
C TYR A 218 -4.22 -3.71 21.51
N TYR A 219 -3.81 -3.90 22.76
CA TYR A 219 -2.40 -3.83 23.18
C TYR A 219 -1.97 -5.21 23.67
N PRO A 220 -1.40 -6.07 22.80
CA PRO A 220 -0.91 -7.37 23.21
C PRO A 220 0.19 -7.27 24.27
N GLU A 221 0.18 -8.21 25.21
CA GLU A 221 1.31 -8.42 26.11
C GLU A 221 2.55 -8.90 25.33
N GLY A 222 3.74 -8.52 25.80
CA GLY A 222 5.01 -8.96 25.22
C GLY A 222 5.51 -8.13 24.03
N LEU A 223 4.77 -7.14 23.55
CA LEU A 223 5.29 -6.19 22.56
C LEU A 223 6.42 -5.35 23.15
N ARG A 224 7.48 -5.15 22.36
CA ARG A 224 8.57 -4.23 22.73
C ARG A 224 8.08 -2.80 22.76
N SER A 225 8.52 -2.06 23.78
CA SER A 225 8.15 -0.64 23.90
C SER A 225 8.79 0.20 22.79
N GLU A 226 8.13 1.30 22.42
CA GLU A 226 8.66 2.24 21.44
C GLU A 226 10.02 2.83 21.87
N LYS A 227 10.19 3.08 23.17
CA LYS A 227 11.46 3.57 23.75
C LYS A 227 12.60 2.58 23.53
N GLU A 228 12.35 1.29 23.75
CA GLU A 228 13.33 0.23 23.52
C GLU A 228 13.73 0.16 22.05
N ILE A 229 12.74 0.19 21.15
CA ILE A 229 12.98 0.12 19.70
C ILE A 229 13.76 1.33 19.22
N LYS A 230 13.37 2.54 19.64
CA LYS A 230 14.11 3.77 19.32
C LYS A 230 15.56 3.72 19.82
N ARG A 231 15.81 3.11 20.99
CA ARG A 231 17.18 2.89 21.49
C ARG A 231 17.97 1.95 20.58
N VAL A 232 17.40 0.80 20.21
CA VAL A 232 18.05 -0.16 19.29
C VAL A 232 18.34 0.47 17.93
N ILE A 233 17.39 1.25 17.39
CA ILE A 233 17.58 1.99 16.14
C ILE A 233 18.71 3.01 16.31
N LYS A 234 18.70 3.81 17.37
CA LYS A 234 19.72 4.83 17.65
C LYS A 234 21.13 4.24 17.74
N GLU A 235 21.28 3.06 18.36
CA GLU A 235 22.56 2.35 18.46
C GLU A 235 23.07 1.83 17.10
N LYS A 236 22.18 1.63 16.14
CA LYS A 236 22.50 1.19 14.77
C LYS A 236 22.63 2.34 13.77
N LEU A 237 22.18 3.54 14.12
CA LEU A 237 22.22 4.72 13.26
C LEU A 237 23.55 5.45 13.41
N SER A 238 24.33 5.50 12.33
CA SER A 238 25.47 6.40 12.21
C SER A 238 25.05 7.62 11.37
N ILE A 239 24.85 8.76 12.02
CA ILE A 239 24.60 10.03 11.32
C ILE A 239 25.96 10.60 10.90
N ILE A 240 26.06 10.99 9.64
CA ILE A 240 27.30 11.46 9.04
C ILE A 240 27.20 12.95 8.77
N ASP A 241 28.32 13.66 8.87
CA ASP A 241 28.36 15.08 8.52
C ASP A 241 28.09 15.28 7.03
N THR A 242 27.30 16.31 6.72
CA THR A 242 27.03 16.71 5.34
C THR A 242 28.35 17.11 4.65
N PRO A 243 28.68 16.54 3.47
CA PRO A 243 29.93 16.88 2.79
C PRO A 243 30.02 18.37 2.45
N LYS A 244 31.20 18.98 2.59
CA LYS A 244 31.41 20.42 2.36
C LYS A 244 30.83 20.93 1.04
N LYS A 245 31.05 20.21 -0.05
CA LYS A 245 30.51 20.53 -1.38
C LYS A 245 28.98 20.54 -1.43
N VAL A 246 28.31 19.70 -0.64
CA VAL A 246 26.84 19.69 -0.54
C VAL A 246 26.35 20.93 0.24
N ILE A 247 27.08 21.33 1.29
CA ILE A 247 26.79 22.58 2.04
C ILE A 247 27.01 23.80 1.15
N GLU A 248 28.05 23.81 0.32
CA GLU A 248 28.35 24.91 -0.62
C GLU A 248 27.24 25.10 -1.65
N LEU A 249 26.60 24.01 -2.12
CA LEU A 249 25.43 24.07 -3.01
C LEU A 249 24.19 24.68 -2.35
N GLN A 250 24.12 24.70 -1.01
CA GLN A 250 23.04 25.36 -0.25
C GLN A 250 23.32 26.85 0.00
N ARG A 251 24.16 27.47 -0.83
CA ARG A 251 24.43 28.91 -0.78
C ARG A 251 24.15 29.55 -2.13
N ASP A 252 23.62 30.77 -2.11
CA ASP A 252 23.45 31.58 -3.32
C ASP A 252 24.76 32.28 -3.72
N ASP A 253 24.72 33.04 -4.82
CA ASP A 253 25.87 33.80 -5.34
C ASP A 253 26.43 34.84 -4.34
N LYS A 254 25.67 35.19 -3.31
CA LYS A 254 26.05 36.11 -2.23
C LYS A 254 26.53 35.37 -0.98
N GLY A 255 26.59 34.04 -1.02
CA GLY A 255 26.98 33.18 0.09
C GLY A 255 25.91 33.00 1.17
N MET A 256 24.67 33.46 0.92
CA MET A 256 23.55 33.32 1.84
C MET A 256 22.90 31.95 1.72
N TYR A 257 22.29 31.45 2.80
CA TYR A 257 21.61 30.15 2.79
C TYR A 257 20.46 30.13 1.76
N ALA A 258 20.48 29.13 0.87
CA ALA A 258 19.47 28.90 -0.15
C ALA A 258 18.51 27.77 0.31
N PRO A 259 17.35 28.10 0.90
CA PRO A 259 16.47 27.11 1.55
C PRO A 259 15.79 26.14 0.57
N HIS A 260 15.75 26.48 -0.73
CA HIS A 260 15.10 25.68 -1.76
C HIS A 260 16.06 24.74 -2.51
N THR A 261 17.35 24.75 -2.17
CA THR A 261 18.33 23.80 -2.70
C THR A 261 17.92 22.37 -2.34
N PHE A 262 17.99 21.47 -3.32
CA PHE A 262 17.51 20.07 -3.26
C PHE A 262 15.98 19.88 -3.25
N SER A 263 15.20 20.94 -3.47
CA SER A 263 13.76 20.80 -3.76
C SER A 263 13.53 20.16 -5.14
N TYR A 264 12.30 19.69 -5.41
CA TYR A 264 11.92 19.14 -6.71
C TYR A 264 12.28 20.10 -7.87
N THR A 265 11.88 21.36 -7.76
CA THR A 265 12.16 22.41 -8.76
C THR A 265 13.65 22.72 -8.89
N TRP A 266 14.41 22.63 -7.78
CA TRP A 266 15.86 22.80 -7.86
C TRP A 266 16.49 21.69 -8.70
N PHE A 267 16.10 20.43 -8.47
CA PHE A 267 16.59 19.31 -9.26
C PHE A 267 16.27 19.53 -10.74
N GLU A 268 15.01 19.83 -11.09
CA GLU A 268 14.59 20.09 -12.49
C GLU A 268 15.46 21.11 -13.23
N ASN A 269 15.94 22.15 -12.54
CA ASN A 269 16.70 23.24 -13.14
C ASN A 269 18.23 23.12 -12.96
N ALA A 270 18.71 22.15 -12.16
CA ALA A 270 20.13 21.98 -11.90
C ALA A 270 20.89 21.55 -13.17
N ASP A 271 22.02 22.20 -13.43
CA ASP A 271 22.89 21.88 -14.55
C ASP A 271 23.68 20.57 -14.31
N SER A 272 24.24 20.02 -15.39
CA SER A 272 24.91 18.72 -15.36
C SER A 272 26.12 18.69 -14.42
N ASP A 273 26.86 19.80 -14.30
CA ASP A 273 28.11 19.84 -13.55
C ASP A 273 27.85 20.00 -12.06
N THR A 274 26.83 20.76 -11.69
CA THR A 274 26.26 20.80 -10.34
C THR A 274 25.81 19.41 -9.89
N LEU A 275 25.07 18.68 -10.73
CA LEU A 275 24.58 17.33 -10.42
C LEU A 275 25.72 16.31 -10.27
N LYS A 276 26.70 16.32 -11.17
CA LYS A 276 27.90 15.47 -11.06
C LYS A 276 28.68 15.78 -9.78
N THR A 277 28.79 17.05 -9.41
CA THR A 277 29.47 17.49 -8.19
C THR A 277 28.76 16.99 -6.93
N LEU A 278 27.43 17.11 -6.89
CA LEU A 278 26.58 16.56 -5.82
C LEU A 278 26.78 15.04 -5.70
N GLY A 279 26.59 14.31 -6.80
CA GLY A 279 26.71 12.85 -6.84
C GLY A 279 28.07 12.33 -6.43
N SER A 280 29.15 12.93 -6.96
CA SER A 280 30.52 12.60 -6.57
C SER A 280 30.77 12.85 -5.08
N SER A 281 30.19 13.92 -4.52
CA SER A 281 30.38 14.26 -3.10
C SER A 281 29.67 13.29 -2.18
N LEU A 282 28.44 12.89 -2.54
CA LEU A 282 27.66 11.89 -1.82
C LEU A 282 28.32 10.51 -1.92
N GLU A 283 28.80 10.10 -3.10
CA GLU A 283 29.49 8.82 -3.27
C GLU A 283 30.79 8.75 -2.47
N ASN A 284 31.57 9.82 -2.48
CA ASN A 284 32.81 9.88 -1.69
C ASN A 284 32.52 9.78 -0.18
N ALA A 285 31.44 10.41 0.30
CA ALA A 285 31.02 10.31 1.69
C ALA A 285 30.58 8.89 2.03
N ARG A 286 29.76 8.29 1.16
CA ARG A 286 29.32 6.90 1.27
C ARG A 286 30.51 5.93 1.29
N GLN A 287 31.45 6.02 0.35
CA GLN A 287 32.61 5.10 0.27
C GLN A 287 33.49 5.13 1.51
N LYS A 288 33.67 6.30 2.13
CA LYS A 288 34.47 6.44 3.36
C LYS A 288 33.87 5.67 4.54
N ILE A 289 32.54 5.59 4.60
CA ILE A 289 31.80 5.09 5.77
C ILE A 289 31.29 3.67 5.53
N MET A 290 30.87 3.40 4.30
CA MET A 290 30.30 2.14 3.86
C MET A 290 30.90 1.74 2.50
N PRO A 291 32.14 1.22 2.46
CA PRO A 291 32.79 0.85 1.20
C PRO A 291 32.12 -0.35 0.52
N LYS A 292 31.40 -1.18 1.26
CA LYS A 292 30.69 -2.38 0.80
C LYS A 292 29.30 -2.48 1.44
N GLY A 293 28.39 -3.16 0.76
CA GLY A 293 27.02 -3.43 1.20
C GLY A 293 25.97 -2.64 0.42
N GLU A 294 24.71 -2.93 0.71
CA GLU A 294 23.54 -2.27 0.11
C GLU A 294 23.30 -0.91 0.77
N TYR A 295 23.00 0.09 -0.03
CA TYR A 295 22.68 1.42 0.46
C TYR A 295 21.51 1.99 -0.31
N PHE A 296 20.75 2.84 0.36
CA PHE A 296 19.58 3.51 -0.20
C PHE A 296 19.85 5.00 -0.32
N TRP A 297 19.16 5.62 -1.26
CA TRP A 297 19.18 7.04 -1.53
C TRP A 297 17.76 7.45 -1.87
N THR A 298 17.36 8.64 -1.42
CA THR A 298 16.05 9.22 -1.72
C THR A 298 16.25 10.39 -2.66
N ALA A 299 15.37 10.51 -3.66
CA ALA A 299 15.43 11.60 -4.62
C ALA A 299 14.02 12.03 -5.04
N PRO A 300 13.86 13.24 -5.61
CA PRO A 300 12.57 13.69 -6.12
C PRO A 300 12.06 12.77 -7.24
N ILE A 301 10.75 12.47 -7.22
CA ILE A 301 10.09 11.61 -8.20
C ILE A 301 9.62 12.47 -9.38
N GLY A 302 10.03 12.14 -10.62
CA GLY A 302 9.56 12.78 -11.87
C GLY A 302 10.48 12.48 -13.07
N LYS A 303 9.97 12.57 -14.32
CA LYS A 303 10.73 12.20 -15.55
C LYS A 303 12.01 13.02 -15.74
N THR A 304 11.96 14.33 -15.43
CA THR A 304 13.13 15.22 -15.51
C THR A 304 14.12 15.02 -14.36
N PRO A 305 13.68 15.03 -13.07
CA PRO A 305 14.57 14.66 -11.95
C PRO A 305 15.21 13.29 -12.13
N TYR A 306 14.49 12.30 -12.68
CA TYR A 306 15.04 10.97 -12.95
C TYR A 306 16.21 10.98 -13.94
N LYS A 307 16.09 11.69 -15.07
CA LYS A 307 17.21 11.87 -16.02
C LYS A 307 18.41 12.56 -15.37
N GLN A 308 18.14 13.53 -14.50
CA GLN A 308 19.17 14.25 -13.74
C GLN A 308 19.82 13.37 -12.66
N LEU A 309 19.07 12.46 -12.05
CA LEU A 309 19.61 11.47 -11.12
C LEU A 309 20.55 10.49 -11.81
N LYS A 310 20.26 10.08 -13.05
CA LYS A 310 21.22 9.29 -13.86
C LYS A 310 22.54 10.04 -14.13
N LEU A 311 22.50 11.37 -14.24
CA LEU A 311 23.71 12.18 -14.38
C LEU A 311 24.47 12.29 -13.05
N MET A 312 23.75 12.36 -11.93
CA MET A 312 24.31 12.38 -10.57
C MET A 312 24.93 11.03 -10.20
N ALA A 313 24.27 9.93 -10.56
CA ALA A 313 24.65 8.56 -10.28
C ALA A 313 25.58 8.00 -11.36
N HIS A 314 26.87 7.88 -11.06
CA HIS A 314 27.80 7.16 -11.94
C HIS A 314 27.38 5.68 -12.12
N LYS A 315 26.75 5.29 -13.25
CA LYS A 315 26.53 3.93 -13.84
C LYS A 315 26.28 2.69 -12.92
N ARG A 316 26.24 2.84 -11.61
CA ARG A 316 26.27 1.81 -10.56
C ARG A 316 25.08 1.93 -9.61
N TRP A 317 24.25 2.95 -9.78
CA TRP A 317 23.14 3.21 -8.88
C TRP A 317 21.90 2.69 -9.60
N GLN A 318 21.48 1.48 -9.22
CA GLN A 318 20.20 0.97 -9.66
C GLN A 318 19.09 1.76 -8.98
N THR A 319 18.06 2.10 -9.75
CA THR A 319 16.84 2.73 -9.25
C THR A 319 15.65 1.85 -9.59
N ASP A 320 14.62 1.87 -8.75
CA ASP A 320 13.35 1.18 -9.02
C ASP A 320 12.61 1.73 -10.26
N LEU A 321 13.11 2.82 -10.87
CA LEU A 321 12.60 3.50 -12.06
C LEU A 321 13.32 3.12 -13.37
N GLU A 322 14.20 2.11 -13.36
CA GLU A 322 14.95 1.65 -14.55
C GLU A 322 14.05 1.19 -15.72
N GLY A 323 12.73 1.09 -15.53
CA GLY A 323 11.74 0.78 -16.58
C GLY A 323 10.99 1.98 -17.19
N ASP A 324 11.18 3.21 -16.70
CA ASP A 324 10.44 4.41 -17.15
C ASP A 324 11.18 5.20 -18.26
N ASP A 325 12.07 4.54 -19.00
CA ASP A 325 12.89 5.16 -20.06
C ASP A 325 12.13 5.47 -21.36
N ASP A 326 10.84 5.12 -21.45
CA ASP A 326 9.96 5.43 -22.59
C ASP A 326 9.13 6.72 -22.37
#